data_AF-A0A534VX90-F1
#
_entry.id   AF-A0A534VX90-F1
#
_cell.length_a   1.000
_cell.length_b   1.000
_cell.length_c   1.000
_cell.angle_alpha   90.00
_cell.angle_beta   90.00
_cell.angle_gamma   90.00
#
_symmetry.space_group_name_H-M   'P 1'
#
loop_
_entity.id
_entity.type
_entity.pdbx_description
1 polymer ?
#
loop_
_entity_poly.entity_id
_entity_poly.type
_entity_poly.pdbx_seq_one_letter_code
_entity_poly.pdbx_strand_id
1 'polypeptide(L)'
;MPQSRVGRWAFVAAAVGLLACPARAQTADASEPIPVLDGERFLSPGPRTLHFDSLNADPSTIGNFQGVVALAYMRGTARDATGRPFAMATDIRIFEGDYVSADGAPRRGTFAFV
;
A
#
# COMPACT_ATOMS: atom_id res chain seq x y z
N MET A 1 -26.27 62.24 -24.40
CA MET A 1 -25.48 61.23 -23.65
C MET A 1 -26.17 59.88 -23.77
N PRO A 2 -25.46 58.85 -24.25
CA PRO A 2 -25.44 57.59 -23.52
C PRO A 2 -24.00 57.05 -23.35
N GLN A 3 -23.72 56.50 -22.17
CA GLN A 3 -22.40 56.02 -21.77
C GLN A 3 -22.10 54.63 -22.32
N SER A 4 -20.87 54.43 -22.79
CA SER A 4 -20.30 53.18 -23.28
C SER A 4 -19.99 52.22 -22.12
N ARG A 5 -20.34 50.94 -22.29
CA ARG A 5 -20.05 49.85 -21.37
C ARG A 5 -18.61 49.37 -21.58
N VAL A 6 -17.75 49.53 -20.57
CA VAL A 6 -16.42 48.92 -20.53
C VAL A 6 -16.56 47.49 -20.01
N GLY A 7 -16.22 46.51 -20.85
CA GLY A 7 -16.20 45.08 -20.51
C GLY A 7 -15.03 44.75 -19.59
N ARG A 8 -15.34 44.16 -18.43
CA ARG A 8 -14.38 43.75 -17.41
C ARG A 8 -14.00 42.29 -17.67
N TRP A 9 -12.82 42.07 -18.24
CA TRP A 9 -12.24 40.73 -18.39
C TRP A 9 -11.80 40.23 -17.02
N ALA A 10 -12.43 39.15 -16.54
CA ALA A 10 -12.01 38.46 -15.32
C ALA A 10 -10.94 37.42 -15.66
N PHE A 11 -9.71 37.65 -15.22
CA PHE A 11 -8.68 36.62 -15.20
C PHE A 11 -9.02 35.61 -14.10
N VAL A 12 -9.34 34.37 -14.48
CA VAL A 12 -9.43 33.25 -13.54
C VAL A 12 -8.03 32.68 -13.39
N ALA A 13 -7.41 32.94 -12.24
CA ALA A 13 -6.15 32.28 -11.87
C ALA A 13 -6.46 30.85 -11.39
N ALA A 14 -6.06 29.84 -12.18
CA ALA A 14 -6.11 28.45 -11.75
C ALA A 14 -4.96 28.18 -10.76
N ALA A 15 -5.28 28.05 -9.48
CA ALA A 15 -4.34 27.62 -8.46
C ALA A 15 -4.09 26.11 -8.61
N VAL A 16 -2.95 25.72 -9.17
CA VAL A 16 -2.46 24.35 -9.13
C VAL A 16 -1.90 24.10 -7.73
N GLY A 17 -2.74 23.54 -6.85
CA GLY A 17 -2.32 23.08 -5.54
C GLY A 17 -1.50 21.81 -5.67
N LEU A 18 -0.17 21.92 -5.54
CA LEU A 18 0.69 20.76 -5.34
C LEU A 18 0.42 20.21 -3.93
N LEU A 19 -0.42 19.18 -3.82
CA LEU A 19 -0.55 18.39 -2.59
C LEU A 19 0.73 17.59 -2.39
N ALA A 20 1.76 18.24 -1.85
CA ALA A 20 2.88 17.53 -1.25
C ALA A 20 2.35 16.85 0.02
N CYS A 21 2.00 15.57 -0.07
CA CYS A 21 1.83 14.73 1.12
C CYS A 21 3.23 14.49 1.70
N PRO A 22 3.60 15.06 2.86
CA PRO A 22 4.83 14.64 3.51
C PRO A 22 4.63 13.18 3.95
N ALA A 23 5.29 12.25 3.27
CA ALA A 23 5.50 10.92 3.81
C ALA A 23 6.45 11.07 5.01
N ARG A 24 5.89 11.20 6.21
CA ARG A 24 6.69 11.05 7.43
C ARG A 24 7.08 9.59 7.51
N ALA A 25 8.37 9.32 7.68
CA ALA A 25 8.80 8.04 8.23
C ALA A 25 8.09 7.89 9.58
N GLN A 26 7.07 7.04 9.65
CA GLN A 26 6.45 6.67 10.91
C GLN A 26 7.53 5.95 11.71
N THR A 27 7.93 6.53 12.85
CA THR A 27 8.60 5.77 13.89
C THR A 27 7.63 4.67 14.29
N ALA A 28 8.06 3.41 14.21
CA ALA A 28 7.23 2.26 14.53
C ALA A 28 6.49 2.52 15.85
N ASP A 29 5.16 2.59 15.80
CA ASP A 29 4.34 2.72 17.00
C ASP A 29 4.40 1.41 17.79
N ALA A 30 4.38 1.49 19.12
CA ALA A 30 4.35 0.33 20.00
C ALA A 30 3.10 -0.53 19.78
N SER A 31 2.07 0.03 19.12
CA SER A 31 0.88 -0.66 18.65
C SER A 31 1.04 -1.48 17.38
N GLU A 32 2.14 -1.34 16.65
CA GLU A 32 2.30 -1.96 15.34
C GLU A 32 2.43 -3.48 15.43
N PRO A 33 1.96 -4.20 14.40
CA PRO A 33 2.27 -5.62 14.26
C PRO A 33 3.78 -5.81 14.08
N ILE A 34 4.29 -6.97 14.49
CA ILE A 34 5.71 -7.31 14.40
C ILE A 34 5.92 -8.17 13.14
N PRO A 35 6.54 -7.65 12.06
CA PRO A 35 6.81 -8.45 10.87
C PRO A 35 7.90 -9.48 11.15
N VAL A 36 7.70 -10.71 10.69
CA VAL A 36 8.71 -11.77 10.66
C VAL A 36 9.37 -11.71 9.28
N LEU A 37 10.13 -10.65 9.01
CA LEU A 37 10.92 -10.56 7.78
C LEU A 37 12.30 -11.13 8.05
N ASP A 38 12.46 -12.44 7.79
CA ASP A 38 13.76 -13.09 7.89
C ASP A 38 14.57 -12.76 6.62
N GLY A 39 15.24 -11.61 6.62
CA GLY A 39 16.04 -11.11 5.48
C GLY A 39 15.20 -10.77 4.24
N GLU A 40 15.73 -11.04 3.03
CA GLU A 40 15.06 -10.76 1.74
C GLU A 40 13.95 -11.78 1.36
N ARG A 41 13.45 -12.59 2.30
CA ARG A 41 12.46 -13.62 1.97
C ARG A 41 11.07 -13.02 1.74
N PHE A 42 10.54 -13.23 0.54
CA PHE A 42 9.13 -13.10 0.24
C PHE A 42 8.36 -14.27 0.85
N LEU A 43 7.88 -14.08 2.09
CA LEU A 43 6.94 -14.96 2.77
C LEU A 43 5.59 -14.98 2.03
N SER A 44 5.57 -15.68 0.91
CA SER A 44 4.46 -15.76 -0.04
C SER A 44 4.19 -17.24 -0.32
N PRO A 45 2.96 -17.73 -0.11
CA PRO A 45 2.63 -19.11 -0.43
C PRO A 45 2.83 -19.41 -1.92
N GLY A 46 3.51 -20.51 -2.23
CA GLY A 46 3.70 -20.94 -3.61
C GLY A 46 4.82 -21.96 -3.80
N PRO A 47 5.04 -22.41 -5.06
CA PRO A 47 6.11 -23.37 -5.37
C PRO A 47 7.50 -22.78 -5.11
N ARG A 48 8.32 -23.51 -4.33
CA ARG A 48 9.73 -23.11 -4.07
C ARG A 48 10.57 -22.99 -5.34
N THR A 49 10.21 -23.70 -6.41
CA THR A 49 10.86 -23.61 -7.73
C THR A 49 10.71 -22.25 -8.39
N LEU A 50 9.75 -21.43 -7.94
CA LEU A 50 9.53 -20.05 -8.38
C LEU A 50 9.96 -19.03 -7.32
N HIS A 51 10.77 -19.46 -6.34
CA HIS A 51 11.26 -18.65 -5.21
C HIS A 51 10.18 -18.22 -4.19
N PHE A 52 9.08 -18.97 -4.08
CA PHE A 52 8.08 -18.82 -3.00
C PHE A 52 8.37 -19.72 -1.79
N ASP A 53 7.62 -19.54 -0.69
CA ASP A 53 7.90 -20.15 0.62
C ASP A 53 7.18 -21.46 0.93
N SER A 54 6.75 -22.20 -0.10
CA SER A 54 5.85 -23.37 -0.04
C SER A 54 4.37 -22.99 0.09
N LEU A 55 3.48 -23.92 -0.23
CA LEU A 55 2.03 -23.74 -0.08
C LEU A 55 1.57 -23.61 1.38
N ASN A 56 2.40 -24.06 2.33
CA ASN A 56 2.13 -23.98 3.77
C ASN A 56 2.79 -22.76 4.45
N ALA A 57 3.27 -21.79 3.67
CA ALA A 57 3.84 -20.57 4.23
C ALA A 57 2.77 -19.76 4.99
N ASP A 58 3.18 -19.09 6.07
CA ASP A 58 2.34 -18.08 6.72
C ASP A 58 2.16 -16.89 5.75
N PRO A 59 0.94 -16.64 5.23
CA PRO A 59 0.72 -15.54 4.31
C PRO A 59 0.74 -14.17 5.02
N SER A 60 0.67 -14.16 6.36
CA SER A 60 0.51 -12.92 7.10
C SER A 60 1.82 -12.15 7.27
N THR A 61 2.94 -12.87 7.38
CA THR A 61 4.27 -12.30 7.73
C THR A 61 4.32 -11.61 9.08
N ILE A 62 3.28 -11.80 9.89
CA ILE A 62 3.14 -11.30 11.25
C ILE A 62 2.98 -12.59 12.06
N GLY A 63 4.08 -13.26 12.41
CA GLY A 63 4.08 -14.66 12.84
C GLY A 63 3.26 -15.00 14.11
N ASN A 64 2.60 -14.01 14.71
CA ASN A 64 1.64 -14.14 15.81
C ASN A 64 0.20 -13.72 15.43
N PHE A 65 -0.10 -13.56 14.14
CA PHE A 65 -1.40 -13.17 13.64
C PHE A 65 -2.37 -14.35 13.63
N GLN A 66 -3.59 -14.10 14.09
CA GLN A 66 -4.70 -15.05 14.09
C GLN A 66 -5.91 -14.41 13.42
N GLY A 67 -6.21 -14.83 12.20
CA GLY A 67 -7.32 -14.27 11.45
C GLY A 67 -7.34 -14.74 10.00
N VAL A 68 -7.92 -13.90 9.15
CA VAL A 68 -8.04 -14.15 7.72
C VAL A 68 -7.06 -13.24 6.98
N VAL A 69 -6.34 -13.83 6.03
CA VAL A 69 -5.52 -13.11 5.06
C VAL A 69 -6.04 -13.42 3.66
N ALA A 70 -6.52 -12.41 2.96
CA ALA A 70 -6.83 -12.49 1.54
C ALA A 70 -5.58 -12.07 0.75
N LEU A 71 -5.15 -12.90 -0.20
CA LEU A 71 -3.98 -12.64 -1.05
C LEU A 71 -4.40 -12.55 -2.50
N ALA A 72 -3.81 -11.59 -3.22
CA ALA A 72 -3.94 -11.48 -4.65
C ALA A 72 -2.57 -11.20 -5.28
N TYR A 73 -2.06 -12.19 -6.02
CA TYR A 73 -0.90 -12.03 -6.89
C TYR A 73 -1.37 -11.63 -8.28
N MET A 74 -0.93 -10.46 -8.74
CA MET A 74 -1.21 -9.99 -10.10
C MET A 74 0.09 -9.88 -10.88
N ARG A 75 0.08 -10.37 -12.12
CA ARG A 75 1.20 -10.22 -13.04
C ARG A 75 0.69 -9.85 -14.42
N GLY A 76 1.30 -8.85 -15.04
CA GLY A 76 0.90 -8.41 -16.36
C GLY A 76 1.74 -7.25 -16.88
N THR A 77 1.21 -6.57 -17.89
CA THR A 77 1.82 -5.38 -18.48
C THR A 77 1.06 -4.15 -18.00
N ALA A 78 1.78 -3.23 -17.33
CA ALA A 78 1.29 -1.92 -16.96
C ALA A 78 1.85 -0.84 -17.91
N ARG A 79 1.35 0.39 -17.81
CA ARG A 79 1.83 1.55 -18.58
C ARG A 79 2.16 2.70 -17.64
N ASP A 80 3.26 3.39 -17.90
CA ASP A 80 3.59 4.62 -17.17
C ASP A 80 2.75 5.82 -17.67
N ALA A 81 2.96 6.99 -17.08
CA ALA A 81 2.23 8.22 -17.44
C ALA A 81 2.45 8.67 -18.90
N THR A 82 3.50 8.18 -19.58
CA THR A 82 3.80 8.45 -20.99
C THR A 82 3.24 7.38 -21.93
N GLY A 83 2.61 6.34 -21.37
CA GLY A 83 2.05 5.21 -22.11
C GLY A 83 3.06 4.09 -22.41
N ARG A 84 4.31 4.19 -21.93
CA ARG A 84 5.33 3.15 -22.14
C ARG A 84 4.98 1.89 -21.34
N PRO A 85 4.97 0.69 -21.96
CA PRO A 85 4.65 -0.54 -21.26
C PRO A 85 5.82 -1.03 -20.39
N PHE A 86 5.51 -1.65 -19.26
CA PHE A 86 6.46 -2.35 -18.40
C PHE A 86 5.82 -3.58 -17.75
N ALA A 87 6.64 -4.57 -17.41
CA ALA A 87 6.17 -5.75 -16.67
C ALA A 87 5.92 -5.37 -15.20
N MET A 88 4.74 -5.70 -14.70
CA MET A 88 4.35 -5.48 -13.31
C MET A 88 4.03 -6.82 -12.65
N ALA A 89 4.50 -6.98 -11.43
CA ALA A 89 4.08 -8.01 -10.51
C ALA A 89 3.73 -7.33 -9.19
N THR A 90 2.61 -7.72 -8.59
CA THR A 90 2.10 -7.12 -7.35
C THR A 90 1.66 -8.23 -6.41
N ASP A 91 1.94 -8.02 -5.13
CA ASP A 91 1.51 -8.86 -4.02
C ASP A 91 0.59 -8.01 -3.14
N ILE A 92 -0.71 -8.21 -3.29
CA ILE A 92 -1.71 -7.51 -2.46
C ILE A 92 -2.17 -8.44 -1.35
N ARG A 93 -2.19 -7.92 -0.12
CA ARG A 93 -2.65 -8.64 1.06
C ARG A 93 -3.58 -7.79 1.87
N ILE A 94 -4.70 -8.38 2.28
CA ILE A 94 -5.69 -7.74 3.14
C ILE A 94 -5.92 -8.66 4.34
N PHE A 95 -5.92 -8.07 5.53
CA PHE A 95 -5.89 -8.79 6.80
C PHE A 95 -7.08 -8.39 7.64
N GLU A 96 -7.69 -9.34 8.31
CA GLU A 96 -8.58 -9.07 9.44
C GLU A 96 -8.34 -10.11 10.52
N GLY A 97 -7.97 -9.67 11.72
CA GLY A 97 -7.67 -10.60 12.80
C GLY A 97 -7.00 -9.97 14.01
N ASP A 98 -6.58 -10.84 14.90
CA ASP A 98 -5.89 -10.52 16.13
C ASP A 98 -4.37 -10.69 15.96
N TYR A 99 -3.58 -9.89 16.68
CA TYR A 99 -2.12 -9.96 16.72
C TYR A 99 -1.61 -9.52 18.10
N VAL A 100 -0.34 -9.80 18.39
CA VAL A 100 0.34 -9.23 19.56
C VAL A 100 1.28 -8.14 19.07
N SER A 101 1.07 -6.91 19.51
CA SER A 101 1.85 -5.74 19.10
C SER A 101 3.25 -5.73 19.72
N ALA A 102 4.09 -4.80 19.25
CA ALA A 102 5.46 -4.61 19.75
C ALA A 102 5.55 -4.37 21.28
N ASP A 103 4.52 -3.78 21.89
CA ASP A 103 4.39 -3.63 23.35
C ASP A 103 3.92 -4.90 24.10
N GLY A 104 3.66 -6.00 23.40
CA GLY A 104 3.16 -7.25 23.96
C GLY A 104 1.65 -7.29 24.20
N ALA A 105 0.90 -6.24 23.84
CA ALA A 105 -0.55 -6.23 24.01
C ALA A 105 -1.27 -7.02 22.90
N PRO A 106 -2.33 -7.79 23.23
CA PRO A 106 -3.21 -8.36 22.22
C PRO A 106 -4.04 -7.23 21.57
N ARG A 107 -4.14 -7.25 20.25
CA ARG A 107 -4.86 -6.25 19.45
C ARG A 107 -5.65 -6.91 18.35
N ARG A 108 -6.69 -6.23 17.87
CA ARG A 108 -7.44 -6.57 16.65
C ARG A 108 -7.21 -5.49 15.61
N GLY A 109 -6.94 -5.87 14.36
CA GLY A 109 -6.64 -4.93 13.29
C GLY A 109 -7.07 -5.38 11.91
N THR A 110 -7.19 -4.40 11.03
CA THR A 110 -7.33 -4.58 9.58
C THR A 110 -6.18 -3.87 8.90
N PHE A 111 -5.45 -4.60 8.06
CA PHE A 111 -4.25 -4.08 7.38
C PHE A 111 -4.37 -4.33 5.88
N ALA A 112 -3.64 -3.54 5.10
CA ALA A 112 -3.46 -3.78 3.68
C ALA A 112 -2.00 -3.51 3.28
N PHE A 113 -1.41 -4.43 2.53
CA PHE A 113 -0.13 -4.26 1.85
C PHE A 113 -0.34 -4.43 0.35
N VAL A 114 0.35 -3.63 -0.46
CA VAL A 114 0.28 -3.61 -1.93
C VAL A 114 1.70 -3.47 -2.49
#